data_AF-A0A970IMJ2-F1
#
_entry.id   AF-A0A970IMJ2-F1
#
_cell.length_a   1.000
_cell.length_b   1.000
_cell.length_c   1.000
_cell.angle_alpha   90.00
_cell.angle_beta   90.00
_cell.angle_gamma   90.00
#
_symmetry.space_group_name_H-M   'P 1'
#
loop_
_entity.id
_entity.type
_entity.pdbx_description
1 polymer ?
#
loop_
_entity_poly.entity_id
_entity_poly.type
_entity_poly.pdbx_seq_one_letter_code
_entity_poly.pdbx_strand_id
1 'polypeptide(L)'
;MRKIWNLTLNEWIKISKKTSILVIASLMVVAVTGLCAIMRATLRDNTDRPEIADEKNWAMDSMREYLGVMETRYGELEIELDGANEAEEAAIRAEMAYLADEIDMYESALAYEINLMSGSNYLSDLLRERRERTAELTLLREIPEAMRTAEQQDRLEEIEALLPRYEPILSGHDFAAYIALLNDRIRADETLDEAERQRQIETNDMWLRLDPEGKDAEGRTYKGIRESIMQVQNYRRSLVDNLDYTGYAAALPMTPERRSEVENELAVLVYKLENGMSTSRYESSPADTAISAMTGVGLFMVVLLMTILAGSSISNEISTGSIKSLIISPARRWKIYTAKLVSLLSAGLLMTLLLYGIAMLDHGIFFGFGAGQPYVYAHSGTAGEMGFHLYQFTRLWVQFLDVAVYMCLAFMLSILTRNTAVSVGLSIAVYFSSSVIRAFLTLYRGHEWVRFIPFSNMGLAARMFPYDTSQQAIGIVFGSGGVEGAPSVGFSLVYLAVLVFCMGFVGLDSFCRRDIK
;
A
#
# COMPACT_ATOMS: atom_id res chain seq x y z
N MET A 1 15.62 31.57 33.35
CA MET A 1 14.72 31.20 32.23
C MET A 1 14.34 32.38 31.33
N ARG A 2 13.92 33.56 31.85
CA ARG A 2 13.55 34.75 31.04
C ARG A 2 14.53 35.12 29.90
N LYS A 3 15.85 35.05 30.13
CA LYS A 3 16.86 35.36 29.09
C LYS A 3 16.88 34.36 27.92
N ILE A 4 16.56 33.08 28.13
CA ILE A 4 16.53 32.07 27.05
C ILE A 4 15.25 32.25 26.22
N TRP A 5 14.13 32.48 26.89
CA TRP A 5 12.84 32.76 26.24
C TRP A 5 12.89 33.99 25.32
N ASN A 6 13.55 35.06 25.75
CA ASN A 6 13.70 36.25 24.91
C ASN A 6 14.60 35.98 23.69
N LEU A 7 15.61 35.11 23.83
CA LEU A 7 16.45 34.69 22.71
C LEU A 7 15.67 33.83 21.73
N THR A 8 14.87 32.87 22.20
CA THR A 8 14.02 32.03 21.32
C THR A 8 12.98 32.87 20.59
N LEU A 9 12.33 33.83 21.27
CA LEU A 9 11.40 34.77 20.63
C LEU A 9 12.08 35.61 19.55
N ASN A 10 13.30 36.09 19.80
CA ASN A 10 14.04 36.85 18.80
C ASN A 10 14.38 36.00 17.57
N GLU A 11 14.79 34.74 17.78
CA GLU A 11 15.02 33.81 16.68
C GLU A 11 13.71 33.47 15.92
N TRP A 12 12.57 33.34 16.60
CA TRP A 12 11.27 33.20 15.93
C TRP A 12 10.95 34.38 15.02
N ILE A 13 11.14 35.62 15.49
CA ILE A 13 10.89 36.82 14.68
C ILE A 13 11.81 36.86 13.46
N LYS A 14 13.07 36.43 13.59
CA LYS A 14 13.99 36.32 12.46
C LYS A 14 13.54 35.25 11.47
N ILE A 15 13.19 34.06 11.97
CA ILE A 15 12.73 32.93 11.17
C ILE A 15 11.48 33.34 10.40
N SER A 16 10.45 33.87 11.08
CA SER A 16 9.16 34.24 10.46
C SER A 16 9.26 35.32 9.38
N LYS A 17 10.33 36.14 9.40
CA LYS A 17 10.60 37.16 8.38
C LYS A 17 11.40 36.63 7.18
N LYS A 18 11.91 35.39 7.24
CA LYS A 18 12.62 34.81 6.09
C LYS A 18 11.65 34.55 4.94
N THR A 19 11.96 35.10 3.78
CA THR A 19 11.21 34.89 2.53
C THR A 19 11.08 33.42 2.17
N SER A 20 12.08 32.60 2.51
CA SER A 20 12.05 31.15 2.28
C SER A 20 10.87 30.44 2.95
N ILE A 21 10.42 30.90 4.13
CA ILE A 21 9.26 30.31 4.81
C ILE A 21 7.99 30.60 4.03
N LEU A 22 7.78 31.87 3.67
CA LEU A 22 6.59 32.27 2.92
C LEU A 22 6.55 31.58 1.55
N VAL A 23 7.67 31.53 0.83
CA VAL A 23 7.76 30.86 -0.47
C VAL A 23 7.45 29.38 -0.36
N ILE A 24 8.10 28.65 0.58
CA ILE A 24 7.91 27.21 0.70
C ILE A 24 6.55 26.86 1.30
N ALA A 25 6.03 27.63 2.26
CA ALA A 25 4.69 27.43 2.79
C ALA A 25 3.62 27.64 1.69
N SER A 26 3.73 28.69 0.90
CA SER A 26 2.82 28.93 -0.24
C SER A 26 2.94 27.83 -1.30
N LEU A 27 4.17 27.42 -1.64
CA LEU A 27 4.38 26.33 -2.59
C LEU A 27 3.86 24.99 -2.06
N MET A 28 3.98 24.73 -0.76
CA MET A 28 3.42 23.55 -0.11
C MET A 28 1.89 23.56 -0.19
N VAL A 29 1.23 24.69 0.10
CA VAL A 29 -0.23 24.84 -0.06
C VAL A 29 -0.62 24.53 -1.50
N VAL A 30 0.00 25.19 -2.47
CA VAL A 30 -0.32 25.00 -3.89
C VAL A 30 -0.07 23.55 -4.35
N ALA A 31 1.03 22.93 -3.91
CA ALA A 31 1.36 21.56 -4.29
C ALA A 31 0.39 20.54 -3.66
N VAL A 32 0.05 20.70 -2.38
CA VAL A 32 -0.89 19.82 -1.66
C VAL A 32 -2.29 19.94 -2.24
N THR A 33 -2.81 21.16 -2.37
CA THR A 33 -4.15 21.40 -2.92
C THR A 33 -4.23 21.04 -4.40
N GLY A 34 -3.20 21.36 -5.18
CA GLY A 34 -3.11 21.00 -6.59
C GLY A 34 -3.09 19.49 -6.80
N LEU A 35 -2.34 18.75 -5.99
CA LEU A 35 -2.33 17.29 -6.04
C LEU A 35 -3.69 16.70 -5.67
N CYS A 36 -4.34 17.23 -4.63
CA CYS A 36 -5.70 16.83 -4.25
C CYS A 36 -6.69 17.01 -5.41
N ALA A 37 -6.65 18.20 -6.04
CA ALA A 37 -7.51 18.55 -7.16
C ALA A 37 -7.27 17.65 -8.38
N ILE A 38 -6.00 17.36 -8.71
CA ILE A 38 -5.64 16.45 -9.80
C ILE A 38 -6.18 15.05 -9.50
N MET A 39 -5.97 14.53 -8.31
CA MET A 39 -6.44 13.19 -7.94
C MET A 39 -7.97 13.11 -7.97
N ARG A 40 -8.68 14.14 -7.47
CA ARG A 40 -10.14 14.21 -7.58
C ARG A 40 -10.61 14.32 -9.03
N ALA A 41 -9.89 15.05 -9.89
CA ALA A 41 -10.21 15.18 -11.29
C ALA A 41 -9.99 13.85 -12.06
N THR A 42 -8.90 13.13 -11.79
CA THR A 42 -8.65 11.79 -12.36
C THR A 42 -9.75 10.80 -11.96
N LEU A 43 -10.25 10.90 -10.73
CA LEU A 43 -11.38 10.08 -10.29
C LEU A 43 -12.67 10.50 -10.97
N ARG A 44 -12.90 11.81 -11.13
CA ARG A 44 -14.06 12.31 -11.85
C ARG A 44 -14.08 11.79 -13.28
N ASP A 45 -12.95 11.81 -13.98
CA ASP A 45 -12.80 11.28 -15.34
C ASP A 45 -13.08 9.77 -15.38
N ASN A 46 -12.73 9.04 -14.30
CA ASN A 46 -13.09 7.63 -14.13
C ASN A 46 -14.57 7.40 -13.75
N THR A 47 -15.23 8.32 -13.05
CA THR A 47 -16.66 8.23 -12.69
C THR A 47 -17.60 8.81 -13.76
N ASP A 48 -17.09 9.68 -14.64
CA ASP A 48 -17.75 10.18 -15.85
C ASP A 48 -17.61 9.14 -17.00
N ARG A 49 -17.08 7.93 -16.70
CA ARG A 49 -17.35 6.73 -17.50
C ARG A 49 -18.86 6.55 -17.57
N PRO A 50 -19.39 6.18 -18.74
CA PRO A 50 -20.83 6.17 -18.94
C PRO A 50 -21.44 5.14 -17.98
N GLU A 51 -22.69 5.37 -17.54
CA GLU A 51 -23.36 4.62 -16.45
C GLU A 51 -23.17 3.11 -16.59
N ILE A 52 -23.30 2.33 -15.50
CA ILE A 52 -23.17 0.84 -15.52
C ILE A 52 -23.93 0.19 -16.69
N ALA A 53 -25.04 0.78 -17.14
CA ALA A 53 -25.75 0.36 -18.36
C ALA A 53 -24.93 0.56 -19.65
N ASP A 54 -24.30 1.72 -19.83
CA ASP A 54 -23.42 2.01 -20.95
C ASP A 54 -22.06 1.30 -20.85
N GLU A 55 -21.53 1.05 -19.65
CA GLU A 55 -20.33 0.22 -19.45
C GLU A 55 -20.63 -1.27 -19.73
N LYS A 56 -21.80 -1.77 -19.31
CA LYS A 56 -22.29 -3.10 -19.70
C LYS A 56 -22.48 -3.19 -21.22
N ASN A 57 -23.06 -2.17 -21.84
CA ASN A 57 -23.21 -2.11 -23.29
C ASN A 57 -21.86 -2.05 -24.01
N TRP A 58 -20.93 -1.21 -23.55
CA TRP A 58 -19.56 -1.14 -24.08
C TRP A 58 -18.83 -2.48 -23.97
N ALA A 59 -18.90 -3.13 -22.80
CA ALA A 59 -18.21 -4.40 -22.59
C ALA A 59 -18.78 -5.48 -23.50
N MET A 60 -20.12 -5.56 -23.58
CA MET A 60 -20.81 -6.52 -24.44
C MET A 60 -20.52 -6.26 -25.93
N ASP A 61 -20.52 -5.00 -26.36
CA ASP A 61 -20.22 -4.61 -27.74
C ASP A 61 -18.76 -4.85 -28.09
N SER A 62 -17.84 -4.57 -27.16
CA SER A 62 -16.41 -4.89 -27.33
C SER A 62 -16.21 -6.40 -27.44
N MET A 63 -16.85 -7.20 -26.59
CA MET A 63 -16.79 -8.67 -26.67
C MET A 63 -17.35 -9.20 -27.99
N ARG A 64 -18.44 -8.61 -28.52
CA ARG A 64 -18.97 -8.94 -29.86
C ARG A 64 -17.99 -8.59 -30.97
N GLU A 65 -17.29 -7.46 -30.87
CA GLU A 65 -16.26 -7.09 -31.83
C GLU A 65 -15.09 -8.07 -31.82
N TYR A 66 -14.56 -8.40 -30.63
CA TYR A 66 -13.52 -9.42 -30.49
C TYR A 66 -13.96 -10.78 -31.02
N LEU A 67 -15.20 -11.20 -30.71
CA LEU A 67 -15.78 -12.43 -31.22
C LEU A 67 -15.81 -12.44 -32.75
N GLY A 68 -16.31 -11.39 -33.39
CA GLY A 68 -16.35 -11.30 -34.84
C GLY A 68 -14.95 -11.33 -35.49
N VAL A 69 -13.94 -10.74 -34.85
CA VAL A 69 -12.54 -10.84 -35.32
C VAL A 69 -12.03 -12.27 -35.25
N MET A 70 -12.29 -12.98 -34.15
CA MET A 70 -11.87 -14.38 -33.96
C MET A 70 -12.57 -15.33 -34.92
N GLU A 71 -13.89 -15.18 -35.09
CA GLU A 71 -14.69 -15.95 -36.07
C GLU A 71 -14.18 -15.72 -37.50
N THR A 72 -13.85 -14.47 -37.85
CA THR A 72 -13.28 -14.14 -39.16
C THR A 72 -11.95 -14.85 -39.37
N ARG A 73 -11.04 -14.78 -38.38
CA ARG A 73 -9.74 -15.47 -38.45
C ARG A 73 -9.89 -16.98 -38.52
N TYR A 74 -10.84 -17.54 -37.77
CA TYR A 74 -11.14 -18.97 -37.81
C TYR A 74 -11.56 -19.41 -39.22
N GLY A 75 -12.45 -18.66 -39.87
CA GLY A 75 -12.86 -18.93 -41.26
C GLY A 75 -11.72 -18.75 -42.28
N GLU A 76 -10.81 -17.79 -42.07
CA GLU A 76 -9.59 -17.66 -42.90
C GLU A 76 -8.69 -18.89 -42.76
N LEU A 77 -8.50 -19.40 -41.55
CA LEU A 77 -7.70 -20.59 -41.28
C LEU A 77 -8.30 -21.86 -41.91
N GLU A 78 -9.63 -21.98 -41.98
CA GLU A 78 -10.30 -23.07 -42.70
C GLU A 78 -9.89 -23.08 -44.19
N ILE A 79 -9.78 -21.90 -44.80
CA ILE A 79 -9.34 -21.76 -46.20
C ILE A 79 -7.83 -22.04 -46.34
N GLU A 80 -7.02 -21.55 -45.39
CA GLU A 80 -5.57 -21.80 -45.38
C GLU A 80 -5.27 -23.30 -45.21
N LEU A 81 -6.07 -24.03 -44.42
CA LEU A 81 -5.93 -25.46 -44.17
C LEU A 81 -6.06 -26.30 -45.46
N ASP A 82 -6.97 -25.93 -46.36
CA ASP A 82 -7.19 -26.62 -47.63
C ASP A 82 -5.97 -26.59 -48.58
N GLY A 83 -5.07 -25.62 -48.39
CA GLY A 83 -3.85 -25.43 -49.19
C GLY A 83 -2.53 -25.76 -48.49
N ALA A 84 -2.59 -26.21 -47.23
CA ALA A 84 -1.43 -26.34 -46.35
C ALA A 84 -0.62 -27.64 -46.58
N ASN A 85 0.69 -27.58 -46.35
CA ASN A 85 1.51 -28.79 -46.24
C ASN A 85 1.43 -29.42 -44.83
N GLU A 86 1.92 -30.65 -44.62
CA GLU A 86 1.82 -31.39 -43.34
C GLU A 86 2.34 -30.61 -42.11
N ALA A 87 3.36 -29.75 -42.28
CA ALA A 87 3.92 -28.97 -41.18
C ALA A 87 3.08 -27.72 -40.87
N GLU A 88 2.50 -27.10 -41.90
CA GLU A 88 1.56 -25.98 -41.80
C GLU A 88 0.21 -26.44 -41.25
N GLU A 89 -0.26 -27.63 -41.64
CA GLU A 89 -1.53 -28.21 -41.21
C GLU A 89 -1.60 -28.35 -39.68
N ALA A 90 -0.53 -28.86 -39.07
CA ALA A 90 -0.44 -29.01 -37.62
C ALA A 90 -0.49 -27.66 -36.90
N ALA A 91 0.17 -26.63 -37.43
CA ALA A 91 0.18 -25.28 -36.86
C ALA A 91 -1.19 -24.60 -37.01
N ILE A 92 -1.81 -24.70 -38.18
CA ILE A 92 -3.14 -24.17 -38.46
C ILE A 92 -4.18 -24.83 -37.56
N ARG A 93 -4.15 -26.16 -37.42
CA ARG A 93 -5.08 -26.88 -36.52
C ARG A 93 -4.92 -26.48 -35.06
N ALA A 94 -3.70 -26.20 -34.61
CA ALA A 94 -3.45 -25.72 -33.25
C ALA A 94 -4.02 -24.29 -33.03
N GLU A 95 -3.85 -23.39 -34.01
CA GLU A 95 -4.43 -22.04 -33.97
C GLU A 95 -5.96 -22.09 -34.03
N MET A 96 -6.54 -22.92 -34.90
CA MET A 96 -7.97 -23.14 -34.98
C MET A 96 -8.54 -23.69 -33.68
N ALA A 97 -7.88 -24.67 -33.05
CA ALA A 97 -8.31 -25.21 -31.77
C ALA A 97 -8.30 -24.14 -30.66
N TYR A 98 -7.26 -23.28 -30.63
CA TYR A 98 -7.20 -22.16 -29.70
C TYR A 98 -8.34 -21.15 -29.94
N LEU A 99 -8.59 -20.78 -31.20
CA LEU A 99 -9.64 -19.83 -31.55
C LEU A 99 -11.04 -20.39 -31.29
N ALA A 100 -11.32 -21.64 -31.63
CA ALA A 100 -12.61 -22.28 -31.32
C ALA A 100 -12.91 -22.24 -29.81
N ASP A 101 -11.88 -22.45 -28.99
CA ASP A 101 -11.97 -22.47 -27.54
C ASP A 101 -12.10 -21.06 -26.93
N GLU A 102 -11.52 -20.02 -27.56
CA GLU A 102 -11.83 -18.62 -27.21
C GLU A 102 -13.22 -18.19 -27.69
N ILE A 103 -13.64 -18.57 -28.89
CA ILE A 103 -14.96 -18.27 -29.46
C ILE A 103 -16.06 -18.81 -28.52
N ASP A 104 -16.01 -20.09 -28.12
CA ASP A 104 -17.00 -20.68 -27.20
C ASP A 104 -17.09 -19.93 -25.86
N MET A 105 -15.93 -19.48 -25.34
CA MET A 105 -15.87 -18.69 -24.11
C MET A 105 -16.60 -17.34 -24.26
N TYR A 106 -16.33 -16.60 -25.35
CA TYR A 106 -16.96 -15.30 -25.60
C TYR A 106 -18.43 -15.44 -25.95
N GLU A 107 -18.83 -16.43 -26.76
CA GLU A 107 -20.24 -16.73 -27.05
C GLU A 107 -21.01 -17.04 -25.77
N SER A 108 -20.44 -17.88 -24.92
CA SER A 108 -21.05 -18.23 -23.64
C SER A 108 -21.14 -17.02 -22.71
N ALA A 109 -20.08 -16.23 -22.62
CA ALA A 109 -20.11 -15.01 -21.81
C ALA A 109 -21.17 -14.02 -22.29
N LEU A 110 -21.31 -13.83 -23.61
CA LEU A 110 -22.37 -13.00 -24.20
C LEU A 110 -23.76 -13.58 -23.91
N ALA A 111 -23.94 -14.90 -23.97
CA ALA A 111 -25.22 -15.58 -23.71
C ALA A 111 -25.69 -15.42 -22.26
N TYR A 112 -24.77 -15.45 -21.29
CA TYR A 112 -25.09 -15.24 -19.86
C TYR A 112 -24.92 -13.78 -19.40
N GLU A 113 -24.62 -12.86 -20.32
CA GLU A 113 -24.33 -11.45 -20.03
C GLU A 113 -23.18 -11.24 -19.02
N ILE A 114 -22.16 -12.09 -19.09
CA ILE A 114 -20.96 -12.06 -18.25
C ILE A 114 -19.92 -11.14 -18.88
N ASN A 115 -19.46 -10.14 -18.13
CA ASN A 115 -18.41 -9.24 -18.58
C ASN A 115 -17.02 -9.86 -18.39
N LEU A 116 -16.34 -10.19 -19.50
CA LEU A 116 -14.94 -10.64 -19.51
C LEU A 116 -13.93 -9.49 -19.67
N MET A 117 -14.40 -8.28 -19.96
CA MET A 117 -13.58 -7.11 -20.28
C MET A 117 -13.15 -6.32 -19.03
N SER A 118 -13.97 -6.34 -17.95
CA SER A 118 -13.70 -5.59 -16.72
C SER A 118 -13.56 -6.50 -15.51
N GLY A 119 -12.32 -6.70 -15.05
CA GLY A 119 -12.03 -7.37 -13.78
C GLY A 119 -12.42 -8.85 -13.73
N SER A 120 -11.93 -9.57 -12.71
CA SER A 120 -12.36 -10.94 -12.44
C SER A 120 -13.62 -10.93 -11.57
N ASN A 121 -14.63 -11.72 -11.91
CA ASN A 121 -15.81 -11.99 -11.07
C ASN A 121 -16.08 -13.50 -10.96
N TYR A 122 -16.92 -13.94 -10.03
CA TYR A 122 -17.18 -15.37 -9.82
C TYR A 122 -17.81 -16.06 -11.03
N LEU A 123 -18.59 -15.35 -11.85
CA LEU A 123 -19.21 -15.89 -13.06
C LEU A 123 -18.15 -16.19 -14.12
N SER A 124 -17.17 -15.29 -14.30
CA SER A 124 -16.02 -15.49 -15.19
C SER A 124 -15.14 -16.65 -14.71
N ASP A 125 -14.93 -16.80 -13.40
CA ASP A 125 -14.22 -17.93 -12.82
C ASP A 125 -14.96 -19.24 -13.06
N LEU A 126 -16.28 -19.26 -12.83
CA LEU A 126 -17.11 -20.44 -13.03
C LEU A 126 -17.24 -20.81 -14.51
N LEU A 127 -17.30 -19.83 -15.41
CA LEU A 127 -17.35 -20.06 -16.86
C LEU A 127 -16.04 -20.69 -17.35
N ARG A 128 -14.89 -20.19 -16.86
CA ARG A 128 -13.58 -20.82 -17.13
C ARG A 128 -13.52 -22.24 -16.60
N GLU A 129 -14.00 -22.46 -15.37
CA GLU A 129 -14.04 -23.82 -14.81
C GLU A 129 -14.96 -24.75 -15.61
N ARG A 130 -16.14 -24.28 -16.06
CA ARG A 130 -17.02 -25.04 -16.94
C ARG A 130 -16.28 -25.49 -18.20
N ARG A 131 -15.59 -24.57 -18.86
CA ARG A 131 -14.78 -24.86 -20.06
C ARG A 131 -13.72 -25.93 -19.77
N GLU A 132 -12.93 -25.76 -18.71
CA GLU A 132 -11.89 -26.72 -18.29
C GLU A 132 -12.48 -28.12 -18.05
N ARG A 133 -13.62 -28.22 -17.36
CA ARG A 133 -14.29 -29.49 -17.09
C ARG A 133 -14.91 -30.12 -18.33
N THR A 134 -15.47 -29.33 -19.25
CA THR A 134 -16.00 -29.84 -20.52
C THR A 134 -14.89 -30.39 -21.42
N ALA A 135 -13.75 -29.72 -21.46
CA ALA A 135 -12.57 -30.21 -22.19
C ALA A 135 -12.05 -31.52 -21.59
N GLU A 136 -11.92 -31.58 -20.26
CA GLU A 136 -11.54 -32.81 -19.53
C GLU A 136 -12.51 -33.96 -19.83
N LEU A 137 -13.83 -33.71 -19.80
CA LEU A 137 -14.86 -34.69 -20.12
C LEU A 137 -14.76 -35.20 -21.56
N THR A 138 -14.48 -34.32 -22.51
CA THR A 138 -14.31 -34.68 -23.93
C THR A 138 -13.14 -35.65 -24.11
N LEU A 139 -11.98 -35.31 -23.52
CA LEU A 139 -10.79 -36.17 -23.56
C LEU A 139 -11.04 -37.53 -22.90
N LEU A 140 -11.74 -37.57 -21.76
CA LEU A 140 -12.09 -38.84 -21.09
C LEU A 140 -13.04 -39.70 -21.93
N ARG A 141 -13.93 -39.08 -22.72
CA ARG A 141 -14.87 -39.77 -23.62
C ARG A 141 -14.20 -40.33 -24.88
N GLU A 142 -13.10 -39.72 -25.34
CA GLU A 142 -12.31 -40.25 -26.45
C GLU A 142 -11.61 -41.57 -26.11
N ILE A 143 -11.32 -41.81 -24.82
CA ILE A 143 -10.79 -43.09 -24.34
C ILE A 143 -11.93 -44.13 -24.39
N PRO A 144 -11.79 -45.22 -25.17
CA PRO A 144 -12.80 -46.28 -25.22
C PRO A 144 -13.07 -46.85 -23.82
N GLU A 145 -14.35 -47.10 -23.51
CA GLU A 145 -14.80 -47.53 -22.18
C GLU A 145 -14.01 -48.74 -21.63
N ALA A 146 -13.72 -49.72 -22.50
CA ALA A 146 -12.95 -50.91 -22.14
C ALA A 146 -11.46 -50.64 -21.79
N MET A 147 -10.94 -49.46 -22.12
CA MET A 147 -9.56 -49.04 -21.84
C MET A 147 -9.46 -47.96 -20.75
N ARG A 148 -10.58 -47.51 -20.19
CA ARG A 148 -10.61 -46.50 -19.13
C ARG A 148 -10.24 -47.13 -17.78
N THR A 149 -9.38 -46.47 -17.01
CA THR A 149 -9.09 -46.88 -15.63
C THR A 149 -10.28 -46.58 -14.72
N ALA A 150 -10.35 -47.22 -13.54
CA ALA A 150 -11.38 -46.92 -12.55
C ALA A 150 -11.37 -45.42 -12.16
N GLU A 151 -10.18 -44.86 -11.92
CA GLU A 151 -10.01 -43.43 -11.60
C GLU A 151 -10.53 -42.51 -12.72
N GLN A 152 -10.26 -42.85 -13.99
CA GLN A 152 -10.77 -42.09 -15.13
C GLN A 152 -12.29 -42.21 -15.29
N GLN A 153 -12.87 -43.36 -14.95
CA GLN A 153 -14.32 -43.58 -14.95
C GLN A 153 -15.00 -42.78 -13.84
N ASP A 154 -14.47 -42.85 -12.61
CA ASP A 154 -14.96 -42.09 -11.47
C ASP A 154 -14.87 -40.58 -11.75
N ARG A 155 -13.75 -40.12 -12.33
CA ARG A 155 -13.56 -38.72 -12.71
C ARG A 155 -14.56 -38.26 -13.78
N LEU A 156 -14.87 -39.11 -14.76
CA LEU A 156 -15.87 -38.80 -15.78
C LEU A 156 -17.26 -38.64 -15.15
N GLU A 157 -17.66 -39.58 -14.29
CA GLU A 157 -18.95 -39.54 -13.60
C GLU A 157 -19.07 -38.30 -12.69
N GLU A 158 -17.98 -37.94 -12.00
CA GLU A 158 -17.90 -36.72 -11.19
C GLU A 158 -18.16 -35.46 -12.04
N ILE A 159 -17.49 -35.33 -13.19
CA ILE A 159 -17.65 -34.18 -14.08
C ILE A 159 -19.05 -34.13 -14.68
N GLU A 160 -19.61 -35.28 -15.08
CA GLU A 160 -20.98 -35.37 -15.60
C GLU A 160 -22.04 -34.95 -14.58
N ALA A 161 -21.82 -35.24 -13.29
CA ALA A 161 -22.67 -34.76 -12.21
C ALA A 161 -22.47 -33.26 -11.89
N LEU A 162 -21.27 -32.74 -12.12
CA LEU A 162 -20.87 -31.38 -11.77
C LEU A 162 -21.35 -30.33 -12.78
N LEU A 163 -21.18 -30.58 -14.09
CA LEU A 163 -21.48 -29.60 -15.15
C LEU A 163 -22.93 -29.05 -15.11
N PRO A 164 -23.99 -29.87 -14.89
CA PRO A 164 -25.35 -29.35 -14.81
C PRO A 164 -25.59 -28.36 -13.65
N ARG A 165 -24.74 -28.39 -12.62
CA ARG A 165 -24.84 -27.49 -11.46
C ARG A 165 -24.38 -26.06 -11.78
N TYR A 166 -23.59 -25.87 -12.84
CA TYR A 166 -23.07 -24.55 -13.21
C TYR A 166 -24.13 -23.68 -13.91
N GLU A 167 -25.02 -24.31 -14.68
CA GLU A 167 -26.06 -23.64 -15.47
C GLU A 167 -26.96 -22.70 -14.64
N PRO A 168 -27.57 -23.11 -13.51
CA PRO A 168 -28.42 -22.22 -12.72
C PRO A 168 -27.65 -21.04 -12.12
N ILE A 169 -26.35 -21.20 -11.83
CA ILE A 169 -25.50 -20.14 -11.29
C ILE A 169 -25.18 -19.12 -12.38
N LEU A 170 -24.76 -19.59 -13.57
CA LEU A 170 -24.38 -18.75 -14.70
C LEU A 170 -25.58 -17.97 -15.27
N SER A 171 -26.74 -18.60 -15.37
CA SER A 171 -27.97 -17.95 -15.86
C SER A 171 -28.66 -17.09 -14.81
N GLY A 172 -28.67 -17.51 -13.55
CA GLY A 172 -29.35 -16.82 -12.45
C GLY A 172 -28.52 -15.73 -11.78
N HIS A 173 -27.20 -15.68 -12.06
CA HIS A 173 -26.23 -14.81 -11.36
C HIS A 173 -26.33 -14.99 -9.84
N ASP A 174 -26.47 -16.25 -9.40
CA ASP A 174 -26.71 -16.62 -8.01
C ASP A 174 -25.40 -16.90 -7.27
N PHE A 175 -24.88 -15.88 -6.58
CA PHE A 175 -23.67 -16.00 -5.80
C PHE A 175 -23.81 -16.95 -4.60
N ALA A 176 -25.00 -17.07 -4.01
CA ALA A 176 -25.22 -18.00 -2.90
C ALA A 176 -25.12 -19.46 -3.38
N ALA A 177 -25.66 -19.76 -4.56
CA ALA A 177 -25.51 -21.06 -5.20
C ALA A 177 -24.04 -21.35 -5.58
N TYR A 178 -23.27 -20.35 -6.01
CA TYR A 178 -21.83 -20.47 -6.21
C TYR A 178 -21.09 -20.84 -4.92
N ILE A 179 -21.39 -20.15 -3.80
CA ILE A 179 -20.80 -20.48 -2.49
C ILE A 179 -21.20 -21.88 -2.02
N ALA A 180 -22.46 -22.29 -2.23
CA ALA A 180 -22.92 -23.64 -1.92
C ALA A 180 -22.16 -24.71 -2.71
N LEU A 181 -21.90 -24.46 -3.99
CA LEU A 181 -21.07 -25.33 -4.85
C LEU A 181 -19.65 -25.48 -4.29
N LEU A 182 -19.02 -24.39 -3.85
CA LEU A 182 -17.70 -24.44 -3.21
C LEU A 182 -17.73 -25.25 -1.90
N ASN A 183 -18.75 -25.05 -1.07
CA ASN A 183 -18.94 -25.78 0.18
C ASN A 183 -19.11 -27.29 -0.05
N ASP A 184 -19.82 -27.69 -1.10
CA ASP A 184 -19.97 -29.11 -1.44
C ASP A 184 -18.64 -29.75 -1.87
N ARG A 185 -17.79 -29.02 -2.60
CA ARG A 185 -16.44 -29.49 -2.93
C ARG A 185 -15.59 -29.69 -1.69
N ILE A 186 -15.63 -28.74 -0.76
CA ILE A 186 -14.93 -28.86 0.53
C ILE A 186 -15.42 -30.09 1.29
N ARG A 187 -16.72 -30.39 1.27
CA ARG A 187 -17.28 -31.59 1.94
C ARG A 187 -16.84 -32.90 1.29
N ALA A 188 -16.66 -32.90 -0.03
CA ALA A 188 -16.25 -34.06 -0.80
C ALA A 188 -14.72 -34.30 -0.78
N ASP A 189 -13.92 -33.32 -0.36
CA ASP A 189 -12.47 -33.43 -0.32
C ASP A 189 -12.01 -34.32 0.85
N GLU A 190 -11.65 -35.56 0.52
CA GLU A 190 -11.16 -36.56 1.48
C GLU A 190 -9.77 -36.23 2.05
N THR A 191 -9.04 -35.30 1.44
CA THR A 191 -7.71 -34.89 1.94
C THR A 191 -7.79 -33.96 3.15
N LEU A 192 -8.97 -33.39 3.41
CA LEU A 192 -9.22 -32.46 4.51
C LEU A 192 -9.78 -33.17 5.74
N ASP A 193 -9.20 -32.88 6.90
CA ASP A 193 -9.81 -33.28 8.17
C ASP A 193 -11.12 -32.52 8.43
N GLU A 194 -11.96 -33.05 9.32
CA GLU A 194 -13.28 -32.49 9.62
C GLU A 194 -13.20 -31.04 10.15
N ALA A 195 -12.17 -30.73 10.95
CA ALA A 195 -12.02 -29.41 11.53
C ALA A 195 -11.61 -28.38 10.46
N GLU A 196 -10.78 -28.78 9.49
CA GLU A 196 -10.41 -27.96 8.34
C GLU A 196 -11.58 -27.75 7.39
N ARG A 197 -12.36 -28.79 7.09
CA ARG A 197 -13.60 -28.67 6.30
C ARG A 197 -14.55 -27.65 6.93
N GLN A 198 -14.76 -27.74 8.23
CA GLN A 198 -15.61 -26.80 8.97
C GLN A 198 -15.09 -25.35 8.92
N ARG A 199 -13.78 -25.13 9.09
CA ARG A 199 -13.17 -23.78 9.02
C ARG A 199 -13.30 -23.15 7.63
N GLN A 200 -13.10 -23.92 6.57
CA GLN A 200 -13.22 -23.41 5.20
C GLN A 200 -14.67 -23.04 4.88
N ILE A 201 -15.64 -23.89 5.25
CA ILE A 201 -17.07 -23.61 5.11
C ILE A 201 -17.47 -22.34 5.89
N GLU A 202 -17.04 -22.20 7.14
CA GLU A 202 -17.30 -20.98 7.94
C GLU A 202 -16.72 -19.71 7.29
N THR A 203 -15.61 -19.84 6.57
CA THR A 203 -15.02 -18.71 5.86
C THR A 203 -15.79 -18.37 4.58
N ASN A 204 -16.31 -19.37 3.87
CA ASN A 204 -17.22 -19.17 2.73
C ASN A 204 -18.56 -18.56 3.17
N ASP A 205 -19.10 -18.98 4.31
CA ASP A 205 -20.31 -18.39 4.90
C ASP A 205 -20.08 -16.93 5.34
N MET A 206 -18.87 -16.62 5.81
CA MET A 206 -18.43 -15.24 6.05
C MET A 206 -18.40 -14.46 4.73
N TRP A 207 -17.82 -15.01 3.65
CA TRP A 207 -17.80 -14.35 2.35
C TRP A 207 -19.21 -14.01 1.87
N LEU A 208 -20.13 -14.98 1.86
CA LEU A 208 -21.52 -14.77 1.43
C LEU A 208 -22.24 -13.70 2.25
N ARG A 209 -21.95 -13.60 3.55
CA ARG A 209 -22.54 -12.58 4.43
C ARG A 209 -22.01 -11.17 4.11
N LEU A 210 -20.74 -11.07 3.75
CA LEU A 210 -20.07 -9.80 3.45
C LEU A 210 -20.41 -9.28 2.05
N ASP A 211 -20.59 -10.19 1.10
CA ASP A 211 -20.92 -9.89 -0.29
C ASP A 211 -21.99 -10.87 -0.79
N PRO A 212 -23.28 -10.59 -0.53
CA PRO A 212 -24.37 -11.49 -0.91
C PRO A 212 -24.56 -11.62 -2.43
N GLU A 213 -24.08 -10.66 -3.23
CA GLU A 213 -24.30 -10.61 -4.67
C GLU A 213 -23.04 -10.95 -5.49
N GLY A 214 -21.86 -11.01 -4.87
CA GLY A 214 -20.61 -11.28 -5.57
C GLY A 214 -20.17 -10.14 -6.49
N LYS A 215 -20.59 -8.89 -6.21
CA LYS A 215 -20.45 -7.74 -7.11
C LYS A 215 -19.45 -6.71 -6.60
N ASP A 216 -18.77 -6.06 -7.53
CA ASP A 216 -17.88 -4.95 -7.23
C ASP A 216 -18.65 -3.73 -6.71
N ALA A 217 -18.08 -3.08 -5.70
CA ALA A 217 -18.54 -1.83 -5.11
C ALA A 217 -17.35 -0.87 -4.91
N GLU A 218 -17.62 0.41 -4.66
CA GLU A 218 -16.57 1.40 -4.44
C GLU A 218 -15.69 0.99 -3.22
N GLY A 219 -14.40 0.74 -3.49
CA GLY A 219 -13.42 0.30 -2.48
C GLY A 219 -13.54 -1.18 -2.05
N ARG A 220 -14.37 -1.99 -2.71
CA ARG A 220 -14.55 -3.43 -2.46
C ARG A 220 -14.81 -4.17 -3.77
N THR A 221 -13.81 -4.89 -4.27
CA THR A 221 -13.97 -5.72 -5.47
C THR A 221 -14.12 -7.19 -5.09
N TYR A 222 -14.79 -7.99 -5.92
CA TYR A 222 -14.84 -9.45 -5.79
C TYR A 222 -13.42 -10.02 -5.62
N LYS A 223 -12.47 -9.53 -6.42
CA LYS A 223 -11.07 -9.96 -6.36
C LYS A 223 -10.44 -9.70 -4.99
N GLY A 224 -10.57 -8.49 -4.46
CA GLY A 224 -9.94 -8.16 -3.18
C GLY A 224 -10.65 -8.79 -1.98
N ILE A 225 -11.97 -8.96 -2.02
CA ILE A 225 -12.69 -9.75 -1.01
C ILE A 225 -12.21 -11.20 -1.06
N ARG A 226 -12.14 -11.81 -2.25
CA ARG A 226 -11.63 -13.18 -2.43
C ARG A 226 -10.20 -13.33 -1.92
N GLU A 227 -9.30 -12.40 -2.23
CA GLU A 227 -7.93 -12.35 -1.70
C GLU A 227 -7.91 -12.27 -0.17
N SER A 228 -8.79 -11.46 0.41
CA SER A 228 -8.91 -11.29 1.86
C SER A 228 -9.46 -12.54 2.54
N ILE A 229 -10.44 -13.20 1.92
CA ILE A 229 -11.00 -14.48 2.38
C ILE A 229 -9.93 -15.57 2.37
N MET A 230 -9.13 -15.67 1.31
CA MET A 230 -8.00 -16.60 1.26
C MET A 230 -6.95 -16.28 2.34
N GLN A 231 -6.68 -15.00 2.61
CA GLN A 231 -5.79 -14.61 3.72
C GLN A 231 -6.36 -15.00 5.09
N VAL A 232 -7.66 -14.83 5.32
CA VAL A 232 -8.33 -15.30 6.55
C VAL A 232 -8.16 -16.81 6.72
N GLN A 233 -8.38 -17.59 5.65
CA GLN A 233 -8.16 -19.04 5.70
C GLN A 233 -6.72 -19.39 6.06
N ASN A 234 -5.74 -18.76 5.39
CA ASN A 234 -4.31 -19.00 5.65
C ASN A 234 -3.91 -18.64 7.08
N TYR A 235 -4.38 -17.50 7.62
CA TYR A 235 -4.11 -17.11 9.01
C TYR A 235 -4.73 -18.09 10.01
N ARG A 236 -5.99 -18.48 9.81
CA ARG A 236 -6.66 -19.47 10.67
C ARG A 236 -5.89 -20.80 10.66
N ARG A 237 -5.52 -21.28 9.49
CA ARG A 237 -4.72 -22.50 9.33
C ARG A 237 -3.36 -22.37 10.02
N SER A 238 -2.67 -21.24 9.85
CA SER A 238 -1.40 -20.98 10.53
C SER A 238 -1.50 -21.10 12.05
N LEU A 239 -2.53 -20.52 12.66
CA LEU A 239 -2.73 -20.55 14.11
C LEU A 239 -3.03 -21.94 14.66
N VAL A 240 -3.71 -22.78 13.87
CA VAL A 240 -4.02 -24.17 14.22
C VAL A 240 -2.77 -25.05 14.10
N ASP A 241 -2.11 -25.01 12.95
CA ASP A 241 -0.97 -25.88 12.65
C ASP A 241 0.33 -25.41 13.33
N ASN A 242 0.33 -24.18 13.86
CA ASN A 242 1.51 -23.47 14.37
C ASN A 242 2.64 -23.37 13.32
N LEU A 243 2.26 -23.26 12.05
CA LEU A 243 3.12 -23.14 10.88
C LEU A 243 2.77 -21.85 10.11
N ASP A 244 3.75 -21.05 9.76
CA ASP A 244 3.55 -19.81 9.00
C ASP A 244 3.32 -20.10 7.51
N TYR A 245 2.07 -19.98 7.06
CA TYR A 245 1.64 -20.13 5.67
C TYR A 245 1.52 -18.79 4.95
N THR A 246 1.92 -17.69 5.58
CA THR A 246 1.72 -16.32 5.08
C THR A 246 2.86 -15.86 4.15
N GLY A 247 3.98 -16.59 4.13
CA GLY A 247 5.15 -16.31 3.30
C GLY A 247 5.22 -17.14 2.01
N TYR A 248 6.09 -16.74 1.08
CA TYR A 248 6.35 -17.43 -0.20
C TYR A 248 7.24 -18.68 -0.08
N ALA A 249 7.73 -19.01 1.12
CA ALA A 249 8.61 -20.15 1.38
C ALA A 249 7.83 -21.32 1.99
N ALA A 250 8.49 -22.47 2.15
CA ALA A 250 7.92 -23.61 2.87
C ALA A 250 7.44 -23.19 4.28
N ALA A 251 6.33 -23.77 4.74
CA ALA A 251 5.74 -23.41 6.02
C ALA A 251 6.71 -23.68 7.18
N LEU A 252 7.01 -22.66 7.97
CA LEU A 252 7.97 -22.73 9.08
C LEU A 252 7.24 -22.71 10.43
N PRO A 253 7.74 -23.43 11.46
CA PRO A 253 7.21 -23.31 12.81
C PRO A 253 7.19 -21.85 13.29
N MET A 254 6.03 -21.38 13.77
CA MET A 254 5.89 -20.01 14.26
C MET A 254 6.52 -19.86 15.65
N THR A 255 7.24 -18.74 15.84
CA THR A 255 7.63 -18.30 17.18
C THR A 255 6.39 -17.74 17.91
N PRO A 256 6.40 -17.66 19.26
CA PRO A 256 5.31 -17.04 20.02
C PRO A 256 4.99 -15.62 19.55
N GLU A 257 6.02 -14.84 19.18
CA GLU A 257 5.86 -13.49 18.64
C GLU A 257 5.12 -13.51 17.30
N ARG A 258 5.55 -14.36 16.35
CA ARG A 258 4.90 -14.46 15.05
C ARG A 258 3.45 -14.95 15.17
N ARG A 259 3.19 -15.89 16.07
CA ARG A 259 1.83 -16.34 16.36
C ARG A 259 0.95 -15.18 16.83
N SER A 260 1.43 -14.34 17.75
CA SER A 260 0.70 -13.16 18.22
C SER A 260 0.51 -12.11 17.11
N GLU A 261 1.49 -11.94 16.22
CA GLU A 261 1.35 -11.08 15.04
C GLU A 261 0.24 -11.59 14.11
N VAL A 262 0.22 -12.88 13.80
CA VAL A 262 -0.82 -13.51 12.96
C VAL A 262 -2.20 -13.40 13.60
N GLU A 263 -2.32 -13.58 14.92
CA GLU A 263 -3.58 -13.35 15.66
C GLU A 263 -4.07 -11.90 15.49
N ASN A 264 -3.17 -10.92 15.56
CA ASN A 264 -3.52 -9.51 15.39
C ASN A 264 -3.83 -9.17 13.93
N GLU A 265 -3.06 -9.68 12.96
CA GLU A 265 -3.31 -9.52 11.52
C GLU A 265 -4.68 -10.08 11.13
N LEU A 266 -5.02 -11.27 11.63
CA LEU A 266 -6.34 -11.89 11.44
C LEU A 266 -7.46 -11.03 12.04
N ALA A 267 -7.29 -10.56 13.28
CA ALA A 267 -8.30 -9.72 13.94
C ALA A 267 -8.56 -8.42 13.17
N VAL A 268 -7.50 -7.75 12.69
CA VAL A 268 -7.62 -6.54 11.87
C VAL A 268 -8.32 -6.84 10.55
N LEU A 269 -7.92 -7.91 9.86
CA LEU A 269 -8.48 -8.27 8.56
C LEU A 269 -9.97 -8.59 8.65
N VAL A 270 -10.36 -9.41 9.62
CA VAL A 270 -11.76 -9.75 9.89
C VAL A 270 -12.56 -8.50 10.23
N TYR A 271 -12.05 -7.63 11.11
CA TYR A 271 -12.73 -6.39 11.47
C TYR A 271 -12.93 -5.47 10.26
N LYS A 272 -11.90 -5.29 9.42
CA LYS A 272 -12.00 -4.49 8.20
C LYS A 272 -13.05 -5.06 7.24
N LEU A 273 -13.05 -6.39 7.04
CA LEU A 273 -14.04 -7.08 6.21
C LEU A 273 -15.46 -6.84 6.73
N GLU A 274 -15.72 -7.11 8.00
CA GLU A 274 -17.05 -7.00 8.62
C GLU A 274 -17.61 -5.57 8.62
N ASN A 275 -16.75 -4.56 8.61
CA ASN A 275 -17.14 -3.16 8.56
C ASN A 275 -17.09 -2.58 7.13
N GLY A 276 -16.89 -3.41 6.10
CA GLY A 276 -16.85 -2.96 4.71
C GLY A 276 -15.70 -2.00 4.40
N MET A 277 -14.61 -2.07 5.16
CA MET A 277 -13.41 -1.26 4.97
C MET A 277 -12.51 -1.90 3.91
N SER A 278 -11.67 -1.09 3.28
CA SER A 278 -10.66 -1.57 2.33
C SER A 278 -9.63 -2.47 3.03
N THR A 279 -9.50 -3.70 2.54
CA THR A 279 -8.61 -4.73 3.09
C THR A 279 -7.33 -4.90 2.27
N SER A 280 -7.36 -4.58 0.98
CA SER A 280 -6.22 -4.74 0.07
C SER A 280 -5.49 -3.43 -0.20
N ARG A 281 -4.17 -3.55 -0.43
CA ARG A 281 -3.30 -2.46 -0.93
C ARG A 281 -3.79 -1.92 -2.29
N TYR A 282 -4.49 -2.74 -3.07
CA TYR A 282 -4.99 -2.38 -4.40
C TYR A 282 -6.39 -1.74 -4.39
N GLU A 283 -7.05 -1.73 -3.23
CA GLU A 283 -8.44 -1.27 -3.08
C GLU A 283 -8.56 -0.04 -2.16
N SER A 284 -7.44 0.64 -1.88
CA SER A 284 -7.46 1.81 -1.01
C SER A 284 -8.42 2.86 -1.59
N SER A 285 -9.29 3.40 -0.73
CA SER A 285 -10.21 4.47 -1.13
C SER A 285 -9.43 5.58 -1.84
N PRO A 286 -9.98 6.16 -2.91
CA PRO A 286 -9.32 7.27 -3.57
C PRO A 286 -9.06 8.47 -2.64
N ALA A 287 -9.93 8.66 -1.64
CA ALA A 287 -9.77 9.68 -0.61
C ALA A 287 -8.55 9.39 0.29
N ASP A 288 -8.40 8.14 0.75
CA ASP A 288 -7.24 7.67 1.54
C ASP A 288 -5.94 7.75 0.73
N THR A 289 -6.05 7.49 -0.57
CA THR A 289 -4.94 7.61 -1.51
C THR A 289 -4.52 9.07 -1.67
N ALA A 290 -5.47 9.99 -1.81
CA ALA A 290 -5.20 11.42 -1.91
C ALA A 290 -4.53 11.97 -0.65
N ILE A 291 -5.04 11.65 0.54
CA ILE A 291 -4.43 12.13 1.79
C ILE A 291 -3.01 11.60 2.01
N SER A 292 -2.73 10.35 1.64
CA SER A 292 -1.38 9.77 1.73
C SER A 292 -0.41 10.50 0.79
N ALA A 293 -0.82 10.80 -0.45
CA ALA A 293 0.00 11.53 -1.42
C ALA A 293 0.23 13.00 -1.00
N MET A 294 -0.82 13.69 -0.57
CA MET A 294 -0.77 15.06 -0.03
C MET A 294 0.19 15.18 1.15
N THR A 295 0.05 14.30 2.14
CA THR A 295 0.92 14.30 3.33
C THR A 295 2.37 13.95 2.97
N GLY A 296 2.60 13.06 2.00
CA GLY A 296 3.93 12.74 1.49
C GLY A 296 4.65 13.94 0.86
N VAL A 297 4.00 14.62 -0.11
CA VAL A 297 4.55 15.81 -0.77
C VAL A 297 4.72 16.97 0.21
N GLY A 298 3.74 17.17 1.09
CA GLY A 298 3.80 18.19 2.12
C GLY A 298 4.97 17.98 3.09
N LEU A 299 5.18 16.76 3.58
CA LEU A 299 6.30 16.44 4.46
C LEU A 299 7.65 16.65 3.78
N PHE A 300 7.77 16.33 2.49
CA PHE A 300 8.97 16.64 1.71
C PHE A 300 9.25 18.15 1.72
N MET A 301 8.23 19.00 1.54
CA MET A 301 8.38 20.45 1.61
C MET A 301 8.76 20.92 3.02
N VAL A 302 8.22 20.30 4.07
CA VAL A 302 8.63 20.59 5.46
C VAL A 302 10.10 20.23 5.66
N VAL A 303 10.57 19.07 5.21
CA VAL A 303 11.99 18.68 5.32
C VAL A 303 12.89 19.64 4.56
N LEU A 304 12.51 20.02 3.33
CA LEU A 304 13.25 20.96 2.51
C LEU A 304 13.36 22.33 3.21
N LEU A 305 12.26 22.83 3.76
CA LEU A 305 12.27 24.07 4.54
C LEU A 305 13.17 23.96 5.76
N MET A 306 13.03 22.88 6.54
CA MET A 306 13.80 22.71 7.76
C MET A 306 15.29 22.55 7.51
N THR A 307 15.69 21.84 6.46
CA THR A 307 17.10 21.72 6.06
C THR A 307 17.68 23.06 5.59
N ILE A 308 16.93 23.88 4.85
CA ILE A 308 17.34 25.24 4.47
C ILE A 308 17.47 26.15 5.70
N LEU A 309 16.47 26.16 6.59
CA LEU A 309 16.47 27.00 7.79
C LEU A 309 17.59 26.62 8.75
N ALA A 310 17.76 25.33 9.01
CA ALA A 310 18.79 24.82 9.90
C ALA A 310 20.19 24.94 9.29
N GLY A 311 20.33 24.57 8.01
CA GLY A 311 21.57 24.64 7.27
C GLY A 311 22.10 26.06 7.09
N SER A 312 21.22 27.06 7.06
CA SER A 312 21.57 28.49 7.01
C SER A 312 21.62 29.18 8.38
N SER A 313 21.31 28.49 9.48
CA SER A 313 21.10 29.13 10.79
C SER A 313 22.37 29.74 11.37
N ILE A 314 23.50 29.04 11.26
CA ILE A 314 24.81 29.49 11.80
C ILE A 314 25.75 29.91 10.67
N SER A 315 25.82 29.13 9.59
CA SER A 315 26.68 29.42 8.44
C SER A 315 26.44 30.81 7.84
N ASN A 316 25.18 31.26 7.77
CA ASN A 316 24.86 32.59 7.23
C ASN A 316 25.24 33.73 8.18
N GLU A 317 25.20 33.49 9.49
CA GLU A 317 25.66 34.49 10.47
C GLU A 317 27.19 34.62 10.46
N ILE A 318 27.89 33.52 10.15
CA ILE A 318 29.34 33.50 9.96
C ILE A 318 29.73 34.25 8.68
N SER A 319 29.09 33.94 7.54
CA SER A 319 29.42 34.58 6.25
C SER A 319 29.15 36.08 6.23
N THR A 320 28.08 36.52 6.91
CA THR A 320 27.72 37.95 7.02
C THR A 320 28.50 38.71 8.10
N GLY A 321 29.31 38.02 8.91
CA GLY A 321 30.03 38.61 10.04
C GLY A 321 29.15 39.01 11.24
N SER A 322 27.83 38.84 11.14
CA SER A 322 26.87 39.14 12.23
C SER A 322 27.11 38.28 13.48
N ILE A 323 27.77 37.13 13.33
CA ILE A 323 28.19 36.30 14.45
C ILE A 323 29.08 37.05 15.45
N LYS A 324 29.87 38.05 15.00
CA LYS A 324 30.71 38.87 15.88
C LYS A 324 29.86 39.71 16.84
N SER A 325 28.71 40.19 16.39
CA SER A 325 27.72 40.88 17.24
C SER A 325 27.10 39.94 18.28
N LEU A 326 26.80 38.68 17.89
CA LEU A 326 26.28 37.69 18.83
C LEU A 326 27.29 37.34 19.95
N ILE A 327 28.58 37.28 19.63
CA ILE A 327 29.64 36.96 20.61
C ILE A 327 29.83 38.08 21.65
N ILE A 328 29.60 39.33 21.28
CA ILE A 328 29.70 40.49 22.19
C ILE A 328 28.47 40.58 23.12
N SER A 329 27.37 39.91 22.78
CA SER A 329 26.18 39.89 23.63
C SER A 329 26.47 39.23 25.00
N PRO A 330 25.89 39.70 26.12
CA PRO A 330 26.13 39.17 27.47
C PRO A 330 25.47 37.79 27.71
N ALA A 331 25.20 37.02 26.65
CA ALA A 331 24.61 35.69 26.69
C ALA A 331 25.69 34.60 26.50
N ARG A 332 25.64 33.55 27.34
CA ARG A 332 26.53 32.39 27.17
C ARG A 332 26.23 31.69 25.83
N ARG A 333 27.28 31.27 25.09
CA ARG A 333 27.17 30.62 23.77
C ARG A 333 26.18 29.45 23.73
N TRP A 334 26.17 28.59 24.74
CA TRP A 334 25.22 27.46 24.81
C TRP A 334 23.75 27.91 24.85
N LYS A 335 23.43 29.08 25.42
CA LYS A 335 22.06 29.64 25.44
C LYS A 335 21.61 30.11 24.06
N ILE A 336 22.56 30.61 23.24
CA ILE A 336 22.31 31.01 21.86
C ILE A 336 22.07 29.77 21.01
N TYR A 337 22.94 28.76 21.13
CA TYR A 337 22.81 27.48 20.43
C TYR A 337 21.46 26.82 20.73
N THR A 338 21.12 26.67 22.02
CA THR A 338 19.85 26.07 22.43
C THR A 338 18.65 26.90 21.99
N ALA A 339 18.72 28.23 22.05
CA ALA A 339 17.64 29.08 21.55
C ALA A 339 17.38 28.87 20.04
N LYS A 340 18.44 28.77 19.23
CA LYS A 340 18.34 28.47 17.80
C LYS A 340 17.76 27.07 17.56
N LEU A 341 18.25 26.05 18.24
CA LEU A 341 17.75 24.69 18.09
C LEU A 341 16.26 24.58 18.47
N VAL A 342 15.85 25.15 19.61
CA VAL A 342 14.44 25.19 20.03
C VAL A 342 13.59 25.96 19.03
N SER A 343 14.09 27.10 18.52
CA SER A 343 13.35 27.89 17.53
C SER A 343 13.11 27.12 16.22
N LEU A 344 14.10 26.35 15.75
CA LEU A 344 13.97 25.48 14.59
C LEU A 344 12.99 24.33 14.84
N LEU A 345 13.09 23.65 16.00
CA LEU A 345 12.16 22.59 16.37
C LEU A 345 10.71 23.09 16.37
N SER A 346 10.43 24.22 17.03
CA SER A 346 9.09 24.80 17.04
C SER A 346 8.60 25.26 15.67
N ALA A 347 9.49 25.77 14.81
CA ALA A 347 9.12 26.16 13.46
C ALA A 347 8.72 24.93 12.62
N GLY A 348 9.47 23.83 12.76
CA GLY A 348 9.13 22.55 12.14
C GLY A 348 7.78 22.01 12.62
N LEU A 349 7.53 22.03 13.93
CA LEU A 349 6.26 21.61 14.51
C LEU A 349 5.07 22.42 13.97
N LEU A 350 5.21 23.75 13.90
CA LEU A 350 4.17 24.62 13.33
C LEU A 350 3.93 24.35 11.85
N MET A 351 4.98 24.08 11.07
CA MET A 351 4.84 23.74 9.65
C MET A 351 4.19 22.38 9.42
N THR A 352 4.50 21.37 10.24
CA THR A 352 3.80 20.08 10.21
C THR A 352 2.34 20.22 10.62
N LEU A 353 2.03 21.09 11.60
CA LEU A 353 0.66 21.40 11.97
C LEU A 353 -0.11 22.12 10.85
N LEU A 354 0.54 23.07 10.18
CA LEU A 354 -0.02 23.74 8.99
C LEU A 354 -0.33 22.71 7.88
N LEU A 355 0.60 21.78 7.63
CA LEU A 355 0.39 20.68 6.68
C LEU A 355 -0.82 19.84 7.05
N TYR A 356 -0.94 19.41 8.32
CA TYR A 356 -2.11 18.67 8.78
C TYR A 356 -3.42 19.44 8.51
N GLY A 357 -3.44 20.74 8.84
CA GLY A 357 -4.61 21.59 8.60
C GLY A 357 -4.99 21.65 7.12
N ILE A 358 -4.05 21.94 6.23
CA ILE A 358 -4.30 22.03 4.79
C ILE A 358 -4.75 20.68 4.23
N ALA A 359 -4.04 19.60 4.58
CA ALA A 359 -4.35 18.27 4.07
C ALA A 359 -5.73 17.76 4.53
N MET A 360 -6.12 18.03 5.79
CA MET A 360 -7.47 17.70 6.28
C MET A 360 -8.56 18.57 5.65
N LEU A 361 -8.29 19.86 5.43
CA LEU A 361 -9.24 20.76 4.78
C LEU A 361 -9.44 20.37 3.31
N ASP A 362 -8.37 20.15 2.55
CA ASP A 362 -8.45 19.74 1.15
C ASP A 362 -9.15 18.38 1.03
N HIS A 363 -8.80 17.41 1.86
CA HIS A 363 -9.52 16.12 1.91
C HIS A 363 -11.02 16.33 2.16
N GLY A 364 -11.37 17.15 3.15
CA GLY A 364 -12.77 17.47 3.47
C GLY A 364 -13.53 18.18 2.35
N ILE A 365 -12.88 19.10 1.62
CA ILE A 365 -13.48 19.87 0.53
C ILE A 365 -13.68 19.03 -0.74
N PHE A 366 -12.67 18.23 -1.12
CA PHE A 366 -12.70 17.47 -2.37
C PHE A 366 -13.41 16.12 -2.26
N PHE A 367 -13.28 15.43 -1.12
CA PHE A 367 -13.81 14.08 -0.91
C PHE A 367 -14.91 14.00 0.15
N GLY A 368 -14.98 14.98 1.06
CA GLY A 368 -15.91 14.99 2.18
C GLY A 368 -15.21 14.66 3.50
N PHE A 369 -15.68 15.26 4.60
CA PHE A 369 -15.06 15.08 5.92
C PHE A 369 -15.22 13.67 6.50
N GLY A 370 -16.17 12.87 6.01
CA GLY A 370 -16.39 11.48 6.42
C GLY A 370 -15.82 10.44 5.46
N ALA A 371 -15.12 10.83 4.40
CA ALA A 371 -14.65 9.91 3.36
C ALA A 371 -13.40 9.09 3.76
N GLY A 372 -12.71 9.50 4.83
CA GLY A 372 -11.49 8.85 5.29
C GLY A 372 -11.79 7.68 6.23
N GLN A 373 -11.15 6.54 6.00
CA GLN A 373 -11.36 5.33 6.80
C GLN A 373 -10.61 5.42 8.15
N PRO A 374 -11.18 4.92 9.25
CA PRO A 374 -10.44 4.84 10.52
C PRO A 374 -9.26 3.88 10.41
N TYR A 375 -8.25 4.11 11.24
CA TYR A 375 -7.13 3.18 11.36
C TYR A 375 -7.50 2.02 12.29
N VAL A 376 -7.52 0.81 11.76
CA VAL A 376 -7.78 -0.41 12.54
C VAL A 376 -6.46 -0.99 13.02
N TYR A 377 -6.39 -1.29 14.32
CA TYR A 377 -5.26 -1.95 14.96
C TYR A 377 -5.74 -3.18 15.74
N ALA A 378 -4.83 -4.05 16.13
CA ALA A 378 -5.14 -5.13 17.06
C ALA A 378 -4.08 -5.28 18.13
N HIS A 379 -4.50 -5.76 19.29
CA HIS A 379 -3.64 -6.15 20.39
C HIS A 379 -4.19 -7.41 21.04
N SER A 380 -3.35 -8.44 21.17
CA SER A 380 -3.72 -9.75 21.74
C SER A 380 -4.98 -10.35 21.07
N GLY A 381 -5.03 -10.30 19.74
CA GLY A 381 -6.13 -10.85 18.92
C GLY A 381 -7.44 -10.06 18.98
N THR A 382 -7.48 -8.91 19.63
CA THR A 382 -8.66 -8.03 19.67
C THR A 382 -8.43 -6.80 18.81
N ALA A 383 -9.30 -6.58 17.82
CA ALA A 383 -9.28 -5.41 16.97
C ALA A 383 -9.88 -4.18 17.67
N GLY A 384 -9.32 -3.01 17.38
CA GLY A 384 -9.82 -1.71 17.79
C GLY A 384 -9.64 -0.69 16.67
N GLU A 385 -10.34 0.43 16.78
CA GLU A 385 -10.30 1.49 15.77
C GLU A 385 -9.80 2.81 16.36
N MET A 386 -9.11 3.57 15.53
CA MET A 386 -8.66 4.93 15.80
C MET A 386 -9.24 5.84 14.72
N GLY A 387 -10.07 6.79 15.12
CA GLY A 387 -10.75 7.68 14.19
C GLY A 387 -9.79 8.38 13.22
N PHE A 388 -10.20 8.51 11.96
CA PHE A 388 -9.36 8.98 10.84
C PHE A 388 -8.57 10.26 11.16
N HIS A 389 -9.20 11.30 11.68
CA HIS A 389 -8.51 12.57 11.95
C HIS A 389 -7.43 12.46 13.03
N LEU A 390 -7.67 11.65 14.07
CA LEU A 390 -6.71 11.42 15.15
C LEU A 390 -5.56 10.55 14.65
N TYR A 391 -5.88 9.52 13.86
CA TYR A 391 -4.89 8.72 13.17
C TYR A 391 -3.95 9.58 12.31
N GLN A 392 -4.51 10.40 11.40
CA GLN A 392 -3.70 11.23 10.52
C GLN A 392 -2.89 12.29 11.25
N PHE A 393 -3.44 12.85 12.34
CA PHE A 393 -2.69 13.70 13.25
C PHE A 393 -1.49 12.93 13.79
N THR A 394 -1.71 11.87 14.57
CA THR A 394 -0.64 11.11 15.24
C THR A 394 0.42 10.58 14.27
N ARG A 395 0.01 10.10 13.09
CA ARG A 395 0.92 9.68 12.01
C ARG A 395 1.88 10.79 11.58
N LEU A 396 1.38 12.00 11.31
CA LEU A 396 2.23 13.15 10.96
C LEU A 396 3.18 13.53 12.10
N TRP A 397 2.75 13.43 13.36
CA TRP A 397 3.61 13.71 14.51
C TRP A 397 4.74 12.69 14.68
N VAL A 398 4.47 11.42 14.39
CA VAL A 398 5.51 10.39 14.35
C VAL A 398 6.46 10.66 13.18
N GLN A 399 5.96 11.05 12.01
CA GLN A 399 6.79 11.40 10.85
C GLN A 399 7.66 12.65 11.09
N PHE A 400 7.21 13.59 11.93
CA PHE A 400 8.03 14.73 12.33
C PHE A 400 9.33 14.34 13.05
N LEU A 401 9.38 13.17 13.71
CA LEU A 401 10.62 12.69 14.34
C LEU A 401 11.73 12.50 13.30
N ASP A 402 11.40 11.97 12.11
CA ASP A 402 12.35 11.84 11.01
C ASP A 402 12.78 13.22 10.48
N VAL A 403 11.84 14.16 10.36
CA VAL A 403 12.12 15.56 9.99
C VAL A 403 13.11 16.20 10.96
N ALA A 404 12.93 15.98 12.26
CA ALA A 404 13.80 16.51 13.30
C ALA A 404 15.22 15.95 13.18
N VAL A 405 15.39 14.68 12.82
CA VAL A 405 16.71 14.07 12.57
C VAL A 405 17.44 14.76 11.42
N TYR A 406 16.77 14.96 10.27
CA TYR A 406 17.35 15.67 9.12
C TYR A 406 17.65 17.13 9.44
N MET A 407 16.79 17.77 10.23
CA MET A 407 16.99 19.15 10.68
C MET A 407 18.21 19.27 11.61
N CYS A 408 18.39 18.35 12.56
CA CYS A 408 19.56 18.30 13.43
C CYS A 408 20.85 18.04 12.65
N LEU A 409 20.81 17.16 11.64
CA LEU A 409 21.93 16.92 10.72
C LEU A 409 22.31 18.22 10.00
N ALA A 410 21.34 18.91 9.39
CA ALA A 410 21.57 20.18 8.71
C ALA A 410 22.11 21.25 9.67
N PHE A 411 21.58 21.34 10.88
CA PHE A 411 22.06 22.30 11.87
C PHE A 411 23.50 22.03 12.30
N MET A 412 23.85 20.76 12.55
CA MET A 412 25.20 20.34 12.88
C MET A 412 26.17 20.69 11.73
N LEU A 413 25.81 20.36 10.49
CA LEU A 413 26.61 20.65 9.31
C LEU A 413 26.79 22.16 9.08
N SER A 414 25.78 22.98 9.38
CA SER A 414 25.87 24.45 9.30
C SER A 414 27.01 24.99 10.15
N ILE A 415 27.20 24.43 11.35
CA ILE A 415 28.24 24.82 12.31
C ILE A 415 29.61 24.27 11.89
N LEU A 416 29.67 22.99 11.49
CA LEU A 416 30.91 22.32 11.16
C LEU A 416 31.53 22.83 9.85
N THR A 417 30.71 22.98 8.82
CA THR A 417 31.16 23.36 7.47
C THR A 417 31.24 24.87 7.30
N ARG A 418 30.49 25.65 8.08
CA ARG A 418 30.35 27.11 7.96
C ARG A 418 29.94 27.56 6.55
N ASN A 419 29.35 26.65 5.78
CA ASN A 419 28.92 26.88 4.41
C ASN A 419 27.47 26.42 4.25
N THR A 420 26.59 27.38 3.99
CA THR A 420 25.15 27.11 3.80
C THR A 420 24.91 26.13 2.66
N ALA A 421 25.61 26.27 1.53
CA ALA A 421 25.41 25.42 0.36
C ALA A 421 25.77 23.96 0.66
N VAL A 422 26.91 23.72 1.31
CA VAL A 422 27.35 22.36 1.69
C VAL A 422 26.41 21.75 2.72
N SER A 423 26.03 22.53 3.73
CA SER A 423 25.15 22.06 4.80
C SER A 423 23.76 21.66 4.29
N VAL A 424 23.16 22.50 3.44
CA VAL A 424 21.84 22.23 2.86
C VAL A 424 21.93 21.09 1.85
N GLY A 425 22.89 21.16 0.92
CA GLY A 425 23.06 20.18 -0.15
C GLY A 425 23.31 18.77 0.37
N LEU A 426 24.20 18.59 1.35
CA LEU A 426 24.49 17.27 1.92
C LEU A 426 23.28 16.70 2.69
N SER A 427 22.54 17.54 3.41
CA SER A 427 21.36 17.09 4.18
C SER A 427 20.23 16.64 3.26
N ILE A 428 20.00 17.37 2.16
CA ILE A 428 19.02 16.99 1.14
C ILE A 428 19.47 15.72 0.40
N ALA A 429 20.76 15.59 0.07
CA ALA A 429 21.29 14.37 -0.54
C ALA A 429 21.03 13.15 0.37
N VAL A 430 21.31 13.27 1.67
CA VAL A 430 21.05 12.21 2.65
C VAL A 430 19.56 11.87 2.74
N TYR A 431 18.67 12.86 2.67
CA TYR A 431 17.22 12.63 2.63
C TYR A 431 16.79 11.77 1.45
N PHE A 432 17.21 12.13 0.22
CA PHE A 432 16.87 11.35 -0.98
C PHE A 432 17.54 9.99 -1.03
N SER A 433 18.78 9.86 -0.53
CA SER A 433 19.46 8.57 -0.44
C SER A 433 18.81 7.63 0.58
N SER A 434 17.99 8.13 1.52
CA SER A 434 17.43 7.32 2.60
C SER A 434 16.56 6.16 2.09
N SER A 435 15.72 6.37 1.09
CA SER A 435 14.86 5.32 0.52
C SER A 435 15.68 4.24 -0.16
N VAL A 436 16.67 4.63 -0.96
CA VAL A 436 17.58 3.72 -1.67
C VAL A 436 18.40 2.89 -0.68
N ILE A 437 18.95 3.53 0.36
CA ILE A 437 19.70 2.83 1.41
C ILE A 437 18.79 1.85 2.14
N ARG A 438 17.57 2.25 2.52
CA ARG A 438 16.62 1.36 3.19
C ARG A 438 16.21 0.16 2.34
N ALA A 439 16.01 0.35 1.04
CA ALA A 439 15.78 -0.73 0.10
C ALA A 439 16.98 -1.69 0.02
N PHE A 440 18.20 -1.16 0.00
CA PHE A 440 19.42 -1.97 0.05
C PHE A 440 19.58 -2.74 1.37
N LEU A 441 19.27 -2.12 2.52
CA LEU A 441 19.37 -2.76 3.84
C LEU A 441 18.37 -3.91 4.02
N THR A 442 17.25 -3.86 3.31
CA THR A 442 16.28 -4.96 3.20
C THR A 442 16.92 -6.25 2.64
N LEU A 443 17.93 -6.15 1.78
CA LEU A 443 18.61 -7.33 1.22
C LEU A 443 19.49 -8.05 2.27
N TYR A 444 19.84 -7.38 3.36
CA TYR A 444 20.70 -7.91 4.43
C TYR A 444 19.93 -8.15 5.74
N ARG A 445 18.62 -8.38 5.64
CA ARG A 445 17.77 -8.73 6.80
C ARG A 445 18.36 -9.93 7.55
N GLY A 446 18.35 -9.86 8.88
CA GLY A 446 18.89 -10.90 9.75
C GLY A 446 20.31 -10.64 10.27
N HIS A 447 21.08 -9.75 9.65
CA HIS A 447 22.39 -9.37 10.18
C HIS A 447 22.29 -8.30 11.28
N GLU A 448 22.92 -8.56 12.43
CA GLU A 448 22.81 -7.66 13.59
C GLU A 448 23.32 -6.24 13.32
N TRP A 449 24.39 -6.06 12.53
CA TRP A 449 24.96 -4.73 12.27
C TRP A 449 24.00 -3.77 11.56
N VAL A 450 23.04 -4.31 10.79
CA VAL A 450 22.03 -3.51 10.07
C VAL A 450 21.18 -2.69 11.04
N ARG A 451 20.94 -3.17 12.27
CA ARG A 451 20.16 -2.45 13.28
C ARG A 451 20.81 -1.15 13.75
N PHE A 452 22.13 -1.01 13.59
CA PHE A 452 22.90 0.14 14.05
C PHE A 452 23.12 1.22 12.98
N ILE A 453 22.56 1.03 11.79
CA ILE A 453 22.59 2.05 10.73
C ILE A 453 21.45 3.05 10.97
N PRO A 454 21.69 4.38 10.90
CA PRO A 454 20.66 5.38 11.16
C PRO A 454 19.39 5.19 10.34
N PHE A 455 19.54 4.86 9.06
CA PHE A 455 18.44 4.67 8.12
C PHE A 455 17.53 3.49 8.48
N SER A 456 18.03 2.45 9.14
CA SER A 456 17.23 1.33 9.64
C SER A 456 16.25 1.75 10.74
N ASN A 457 16.54 2.86 11.42
CA ASN A 457 15.76 3.35 12.55
C ASN A 457 14.79 4.49 12.17
N MET A 458 14.80 4.94 10.90
CA MET A 458 13.85 5.93 10.37
C MET A 458 12.53 5.28 9.93
N GLY A 459 11.54 6.05 9.49
CA GLY A 459 10.25 5.51 9.05
C GLY A 459 9.45 4.92 10.21
N LEU A 460 9.48 5.56 11.38
CA LEU A 460 8.79 5.11 12.60
C LEU A 460 7.27 4.97 12.38
N ALA A 461 6.68 5.86 11.59
CA ALA A 461 5.24 5.85 11.36
C ALA A 461 4.76 4.54 10.72
N ALA A 462 5.48 4.02 9.72
CA ALA A 462 5.14 2.75 9.08
C ALA A 462 5.19 1.56 10.06
N ARG A 463 6.00 1.65 11.11
CA ARG A 463 6.16 0.61 12.13
C ARG A 463 5.19 0.74 13.31
N MET A 464 4.81 1.98 13.65
CA MET A 464 3.78 2.25 14.65
C MET A 464 2.38 1.98 14.10
N PHE A 465 2.19 2.11 12.79
CA PHE A 465 0.94 1.87 12.09
C PHE A 465 1.10 0.75 11.05
N PRO A 466 1.41 -0.50 11.45
CA PRO A 466 1.76 -1.59 10.51
C PRO A 466 0.58 -2.02 9.64
N TYR A 467 -0.64 -1.86 10.12
CA TYR A 467 -1.89 -2.22 9.43
C TYR A 467 -2.44 -1.16 8.46
N ASP A 468 -1.65 -0.11 8.20
CA ASP A 468 -2.02 0.97 7.28
C ASP A 468 -1.94 0.49 5.82
N THR A 469 -3.10 0.38 5.17
CA THR A 469 -3.22 -0.03 3.76
C THR A 469 -2.86 1.10 2.79
N SER A 470 -2.80 2.36 3.26
CA SER A 470 -2.54 3.55 2.42
C SER A 470 -1.06 3.77 2.05
N GLN A 471 -0.17 2.83 2.38
CA GLN A 471 1.26 2.92 2.07
C GLN A 471 1.53 2.70 0.57
N GLN A 472 1.39 3.79 -0.19
CA GLN A 472 1.67 3.87 -1.61
C GLN A 472 3.15 3.83 -1.98
N ALA A 473 3.40 3.48 -3.25
CA ALA A 473 4.65 3.71 -3.97
C ALA A 473 5.17 5.17 -3.92
N ILE A 474 4.28 6.18 -3.83
CA ILE A 474 4.68 7.59 -3.67
C ILE A 474 5.45 7.81 -2.36
N GLY A 475 5.05 7.10 -1.30
CA GLY A 475 5.75 7.13 -0.02
C GLY A 475 7.18 6.61 -0.12
N ILE A 476 7.44 5.63 -0.99
CA ILE A 476 8.79 5.09 -1.24
C ILE A 476 9.66 6.13 -1.95
N VAL A 477 9.11 6.86 -2.94
CA VAL A 477 9.83 7.91 -3.69
C VAL A 477 10.28 9.05 -2.79
N PHE A 478 9.45 9.47 -1.83
CA PHE A 478 9.77 10.57 -0.92
C PHE A 478 10.35 10.12 0.44
N GLY A 479 10.88 8.89 0.55
CA GLY A 479 11.62 8.48 1.74
C GLY A 479 10.77 8.11 2.96
N SER A 480 9.51 7.72 2.77
CA SER A 480 8.58 7.22 3.81
C SER A 480 8.28 5.71 3.77
N GLY A 481 8.93 4.95 2.87
CA GLY A 481 8.80 3.49 2.82
C GLY A 481 9.43 2.79 4.04
N GLY A 482 8.71 1.81 4.61
CA GLY A 482 9.20 0.97 5.71
C GLY A 482 10.30 0.00 5.27
N VAL A 483 11.01 -0.56 6.25
CA VAL A 483 12.00 -1.65 6.07
C VAL A 483 11.42 -2.86 6.79
N GLU A 484 11.04 -3.91 6.07
CA GLU A 484 10.74 -5.20 6.70
C GLU A 484 12.03 -5.72 7.37
N GLY A 485 11.89 -6.31 8.57
CA GLY A 485 13.03 -6.66 9.41
C GLY A 485 13.72 -5.48 10.11
N ALA A 486 13.06 -4.31 10.16
CA ALA A 486 13.54 -3.16 10.92
C ALA A 486 13.59 -3.44 12.44
N PRO A 487 14.43 -2.72 13.18
CA PRO A 487 14.45 -2.80 14.64
C PRO A 487 13.11 -2.42 15.25
N SER A 488 12.84 -2.93 16.46
CA SER A 488 11.61 -2.62 17.21
C SER A 488 11.43 -1.11 17.40
N VAL A 489 10.17 -0.66 17.49
CA VAL A 489 9.83 0.76 17.69
C VAL A 489 10.56 1.34 18.89
N GLY A 490 10.59 0.61 20.02
CA GLY A 490 11.30 1.02 21.23
C GLY A 490 12.81 1.20 21.00
N PHE A 491 13.46 0.25 20.33
CA PHE A 491 14.88 0.35 19.99
C PHE A 491 15.16 1.58 19.12
N SER A 492 14.37 1.79 18.07
CA SER A 492 14.58 2.91 17.16
C SER A 492 14.33 4.27 17.80
N LEU A 493 13.35 4.40 18.70
CA LEU A 493 13.13 5.63 19.46
C LEU A 493 14.35 5.99 20.30
N VAL A 494 14.91 5.00 21.03
CA VAL A 494 16.13 5.21 21.82
C VAL A 494 17.32 5.53 20.91
N TYR A 495 17.48 4.80 19.81
CA TYR A 495 18.56 5.02 18.86
C TYR A 495 18.52 6.44 18.27
N LEU A 496 17.36 6.88 17.78
CA LEU A 496 17.21 8.21 17.19
C LEU A 496 17.40 9.31 18.24
N ALA A 497 16.93 9.10 19.48
CA ALA A 497 17.18 10.03 20.58
C ALA A 497 18.69 10.18 20.87
N VAL A 498 19.42 9.06 20.92
CA VAL A 498 20.88 9.07 21.08
C VAL A 498 21.56 9.74 19.89
N LEU A 499 21.13 9.45 18.66
CA LEU A 499 21.68 10.04 17.44
C LEU A 499 21.50 11.57 17.43
N VAL A 500 20.29 12.06 17.72
CA VAL A 500 19.98 13.49 17.83
C VAL A 500 20.79 14.14 18.96
N PHE A 501 20.92 13.47 20.11
CA PHE A 501 21.76 13.95 21.21
C PHE A 501 23.22 14.08 20.79
N CYS A 502 23.79 13.08 20.12
CA CYS A 502 25.17 13.11 19.61
C CYS A 502 25.37 14.24 18.61
N MET A 503 24.47 14.40 17.63
CA MET A 503 24.53 15.52 16.67
C MET A 503 24.44 16.88 17.37
N GLY A 504 23.54 16.99 18.35
CA GLY A 504 23.37 18.19 19.17
C GLY A 504 24.62 18.51 20.00
N PHE A 505 25.22 17.50 20.62
CA PHE A 505 26.43 17.63 21.41
C PHE A 505 27.64 18.04 20.56
N VAL A 506 27.84 17.39 19.40
CA VAL A 506 28.91 17.74 18.45
C VAL A 506 28.74 19.17 17.95
N GLY A 507 27.51 19.57 17.60
CA GLY A 507 27.21 20.93 17.19
C GLY A 507 27.47 21.96 18.32
N LEU A 508 27.04 21.66 19.54
CA LEU A 508 27.23 22.51 20.70
C LEU A 508 28.72 22.68 21.06
N ASP A 509 29.47 21.59 21.10
CA ASP A 509 30.90 21.59 21.43
C ASP A 509 31.68 22.41 20.40
N SER A 510 31.42 22.16 19.11
CA SER A 510 32.05 22.90 18.01
C SER A 510 31.72 24.40 18.05
N PHE A 511 30.48 24.77 18.36
CA PHE A 511 30.06 26.17 18.51
C PHE A 511 30.68 26.85 19.74
N CYS A 512 30.87 26.12 20.84
CA CYS A 512 31.39 26.70 22.07
C CYS A 512 32.93 26.82 22.08
N ARG A 513 33.65 25.81 21.58
CA ARG A 513 35.12 25.75 21.66
C ARG A 513 35.84 26.44 20.52
N ARG A 514 35.29 26.44 19.31
CA ARG A 514 35.99 27.03 18.17
C ARG A 514 35.93 28.54 18.25
N ASP A 515 37.11 29.17 18.20
CA ASP A 515 37.19 30.60 17.98
C ASP A 515 36.63 30.94 16.60
N ILE A 516 35.71 31.89 16.61
CA ILE A 516 35.11 32.47 15.41
C ILE A 516 36.03 33.63 15.04
N LYS A 517 37.06 33.35 14.23
CA LYS A 517 37.98 34.36 13.68
C LYS A 517 37.27 35.19 12.60
#